data_AF-A0A846TM13-F1
#
_entry.id   AF-A0A846TM13-F1
#
_cell.length_a   1.000
_cell.length_b   1.000
_cell.length_c   1.000
_cell.angle_alpha   90.00
_cell.angle_beta   90.00
_cell.angle_gamma   90.00
#
_symmetry.space_group_name_H-M   'P 1'
#
loop_
_entity.id
_entity.type
_entity.pdbx_description
1 polymer ?
#
loop_
_entity_poly.entity_id
_entity_poly.type
_entity_poly.pdbx_seq_one_letter_code
_entity_poly.pdbx_strand_id
1 'polypeptide(L)' 'MPSEEEYADEKIRRSLDAFSKLVDSHEIINIEGSMHAYVWMKLPEQAGLAVKHFLERVAEH' A
#
# COMPACT_ATOMS: atom_id res chain seq x y z
N MET A 1 5.82 8.98 2.73
CA MET A 1 4.96 10.11 3.15
C MET A 1 5.06 11.18 2.07
N PRO A 2 3.96 11.89 1.75
CA PRO A 2 4.00 12.96 0.75
C PRO A 2 4.92 14.09 1.21
N SER A 3 5.46 14.85 0.26
CA SER A 3 6.13 16.12 0.56
C SER A 3 5.13 17.19 1.01
N GLU A 4 5.62 18.30 1.59
CA GLU A 4 4.77 19.45 1.95
C GLU A 4 4.05 20.05 0.74
N GLU A 5 4.71 20.10 -0.41
CA GLU A 5 4.12 20.57 -1.67
C GLU A 5 3.01 19.64 -2.16
N GLU A 6 3.20 18.31 -2.03
CA GLU A 6 2.16 17.33 -2.35
C GLU A 6 0.99 17.40 -1.35
N TYR A 7 1.27 17.67 -0.08
CA TYR A 7 0.23 17.79 0.95
C TYR A 7 -0.65 19.04 0.77
N ALA A 8 -0.10 20.10 0.18
CA ALA A 8 -0.84 21.31 -0.17
C ALA A 8 -1.86 21.08 -1.30
N ASP A 9 -1.71 20.04 -2.12
CA ASP A 9 -2.70 19.67 -3.12
C ASP A 9 -3.92 18.98 -2.46
N GLU A 10 -5.08 19.62 -2.56
CA GLU A 10 -6.32 19.12 -1.98
C GLU A 10 -6.71 17.71 -2.48
N LYS A 11 -6.42 17.37 -3.74
CA LYS A 11 -6.72 16.04 -4.30
C LYS A 11 -5.83 14.97 -3.69
N ILE A 12 -4.55 15.29 -3.50
CA ILE A 12 -3.59 14.38 -2.84
C ILE A 12 -4.03 14.19 -1.38
N ARG A 13 -4.31 15.28 -0.66
CA ARG A 13 -4.77 15.23 0.74
C ARG A 13 -6.07 14.42 0.91
N ARG A 14 -7.06 14.60 0.04
CA ARG A 14 -8.31 13.82 0.07
C ARG A 14 -8.09 12.34 -0.22
N SER A 15 -7.19 12.02 -1.14
CA SER A 15 -6.81 10.63 -1.41
C SER A 15 -6.16 9.99 -0.18
N LEU A 16 -5.21 10.69 0.46
CA LEU A 16 -4.56 10.21 1.68
C LEU A 16 -5.54 10.01 2.84
N ASP A 17 -6.49 10.92 3.03
CA ASP A 17 -7.54 10.79 4.05
C ASP A 17 -8.49 9.61 3.77
N ALA A 18 -8.75 9.31 2.49
CA ALA A 18 -9.51 8.11 2.13
C ALA A 18 -8.70 6.83 2.42
N PHE A 19 -7.42 6.80 2.06
CA PHE A 19 -6.55 5.65 2.33
C PHE A 19 -6.29 5.44 3.82
N SER A 20 -6.15 6.51 4.61
CA SER A 20 -5.93 6.40 6.06
C SER A 20 -7.10 5.71 6.76
N LYS A 21 -8.33 5.96 6.33
CA LYS A 21 -9.53 5.27 6.84
C LYS A 21 -9.55 3.77 6.55
N LEU A 22 -8.79 3.30 5.57
CA LEU A 22 -8.66 1.87 5.28
C LEU A 22 -7.70 1.16 6.24
N VAL A 23 -6.77 1.88 6.86
CA VAL A 23 -5.76 1.31 7.79
C VAL A 23 -6.41 0.57 8.96
N ASP A 24 -7.55 1.06 9.44
CA ASP A 24 -8.25 0.46 10.59
C ASP A 24 -8.99 -0.84 10.24
N SER A 25 -9.24 -1.09 8.95
CA SER A 25 -10.09 -2.20 8.48
C SER A 25 -9.38 -3.16 7.53
N HIS A 26 -8.21 -2.80 7.03
CA HIS A 26 -7.44 -3.56 6.06
C HIS A 26 -5.98 -3.65 6.50
N GLU A 27 -5.36 -4.80 6.24
CA GLU A 27 -3.93 -4.94 6.46
C GLU A 27 -3.15 -4.26 5.34
N ILE A 28 -2.20 -3.40 5.72
CA ILE A 28 -1.30 -2.73 4.78
C ILE A 28 0.09 -3.32 4.93
N ILE A 29 0.60 -3.89 3.84
CA ILE A 29 1.96 -4.45 3.78
C ILE A 29 2.86 -3.46 3.05
N ASN A 30 3.93 -3.04 3.72
CA ASN A 30 4.98 -2.24 3.08
C ASN A 30 5.96 -3.16 2.34
N ILE A 31 6.15 -2.91 1.05
CA ILE A 31 7.19 -3.57 0.24
C ILE A 31 8.32 -2.55 0.05
N GLU A 32 9.47 -2.81 0.64
CA GLU A 32 10.62 -1.90 0.58
C GLU A 32 11.07 -1.66 -0.88
N GLY A 33 11.41 -0.41 -1.20
CA GLY A 33 11.78 0.00 -2.55
C GLY A 33 10.61 0.10 -3.55
N SER A 34 9.39 -0.21 -3.11
CA SER A 34 8.20 -0.08 -3.94
C SER A 34 7.69 1.36 -4.02
N MET A 35 7.42 1.83 -5.23
CA MET A 35 6.50 2.95 -5.43
C MET A 35 5.08 2.42 -5.59
N HIS A 36 4.16 2.92 -4.76
CA HIS A 36 2.81 2.39 -4.56
C HIS A 36 2.03 2.02 -5.84
N ALA A 37 2.15 2.82 -6.91
CA ALA A 37 1.40 2.60 -8.15
C ALA A 37 2.05 1.60 -9.13
N TYR A 38 3.30 1.17 -8.88
CA TYR A 38 4.08 0.37 -9.83
C TYR A 38 4.70 -0.87 -9.21
N VAL A 39 4.26 -1.28 -8.01
CA VAL A 39 4.85 -2.43 -7.30
C VAL A 39 4.84 -3.70 -8.14
N TRP A 40 3.72 -3.97 -8.82
CA TRP A 40 3.58 -5.14 -9.69
C TRP A 40 4.46 -5.10 -10.94
N MET A 41 4.89 -3.91 -11.37
CA MET A 41 5.74 -3.74 -12.55
C MET A 41 7.23 -3.71 -12.18
N LYS A 42 7.58 -3.10 -11.04
CA LYS A 42 8.96 -2.93 -10.60
C LYS A 42 9.48 -4.06 -9.74
N LEU A 43 8.61 -4.63 -8.90
CA LEU A 43 8.93 -5.66 -7.92
C LEU A 43 7.88 -6.80 -7.97
N PRO A 44 7.65 -7.42 -9.15
CA PRO A 44 6.59 -8.40 -9.34
C PRO A 44 6.71 -9.61 -8.40
N GLU A 45 7.95 -10.07 -8.16
CA GLU A 45 8.20 -11.23 -7.30
C GLU A 45 7.87 -10.91 -5.83
N GLN A 46 8.35 -9.77 -5.33
CA GLN A 46 8.09 -9.33 -3.95
C GLN A 46 6.59 -9.08 -3.73
N ALA A 47 5.91 -8.49 -4.73
CA ALA A 47 4.47 -8.31 -4.70
C ALA A 47 3.72 -9.66 -4.63
N GLY A 48 4.11 -10.62 -5.45
CA GLY A 48 3.53 -11.96 -5.46
C GLY A 48 3.75 -12.71 -4.15
N LEU A 49 4.97 -12.66 -3.60
CA LEU A 49 5.31 -13.28 -2.31
C LEU A 49 4.52 -12.68 -1.15
N ALA A 50 4.38 -11.34 -1.12
CA ALA A 50 3.59 -10.66 -0.09
C ALA A 50 2.11 -11.13 -0.12
N VAL A 51 1.52 -11.25 -1.31
CA VAL A 51 0.15 -11.77 -1.46
C VAL A 51 0.07 -13.25 -1.06
N LYS A 52 1.03 -14.07 -1.48
CA LYS A 52 1.07 -15.49 -1.12
C LYS A 52 1.11 -15.68 0.40
N HIS A 53 2.02 -15.00 1.10
CA HIS A 53 2.12 -15.07 2.56
C HIS A 53 0.85 -14.56 3.24
N PHE A 54 0.21 -13.52 2.71
CA PHE A 54 -1.08 -13.05 3.20
C PHE A 54 -2.14 -14.17 3.12
N LEU A 55 -2.27 -14.81 1.94
CA LEU A 55 -3.25 -15.87 1.72
C LEU A 55 -2.98 -17.12 2.58
N GLU A 56 -1.72 -17.50 2.76
CA GLU A 56 -1.35 -18.63 3.62
C GLU A 56 -1.79 -18.40 5.07
N ARG A 57 -1.52 -17.22 5.65
CA ARG A 57 -1.98 -16.89 7.01
C ARG A 57 -3.51 -16.90 7.15
N VAL A 58 -4.22 -16.41 6.12
CA VAL A 58 -5.69 -16.36 6.13
C VAL A 58 -6.29 -17.76 5.96
N ALA A 59 -5.66 -18.65 5.19
CA ALA A 59 -6.13 -20.01 4.96
C ALA A 59 -5.89 -20.96 6.15
N GLU A 60 -4.98 -20.60 7.07
CA GLU A 60 -4.72 -21.34 8.31
C GLU A 60 -5.69 -21.00 9.47
N HIS A 61 -6.64 -20.10 9.25
CA HIS A 61 -7.72 -19.70 10.19
C HIS A 61 -9.10 -20.10 9.65
#